data_AF-A0A5J4SZ76-F1
#
_entry.id   AF-A0A5J4SZ76-F1
#
_cell.length_a   1.000
_cell.length_b   1.000
_cell.length_c   1.000
_cell.angle_alpha   90.00
_cell.angle_beta   90.00
_cell.angle_gamma   90.00
#
_symmetry.space_group_name_H-M   'P 1'
#
loop_
_entity.id
_entity.type
_entity.pdbx_description
1 polymer ?
#
loop_
_entity_poly.entity_id
_entity_poly.type
_entity_poly.pdbx_seq_one_letter_code
_entity_poly.pdbx_strand_id
1 'polypeptide(L)'
;MSNLTITQKKEWAKLLYTKENLTQGEIAERVGVTRVTINKWINSESWEMLKVSIAITKEEQLKNLYRQLSELNTVILERPKGERYAKTAEADTITKLAKSIKQMETEVGLSDITSVFGDLIRFIRTFDPVRVREIAPLLDAYVKSKLT
;
A
#
# COMPACT_ATOMS: atom_id res chain seq x y z
N MET A 1 -1.02 -25.26 14.55
CA MET A 1 -0.46 -23.98 14.09
C MET A 1 1.05 -24.12 14.11
N SER A 2 1.71 -24.06 12.96
CA SER A 2 3.17 -24.16 12.88
C SER A 2 3.78 -23.03 13.71
N ASN A 3 4.60 -23.36 14.71
CA ASN A 3 5.31 -22.34 15.48
C ASN A 3 6.26 -21.59 14.54
N LEU A 4 5.95 -20.33 14.25
CA LEU A 4 6.83 -19.45 13.47
C LEU A 4 8.19 -19.39 14.16
N THR A 5 9.26 -19.50 13.36
CA THR A 5 10.62 -19.31 13.85
C THR A 5 10.82 -17.87 14.35
N ILE A 6 11.83 -17.63 15.19
CA ILE A 6 12.15 -16.28 15.67
C ILE A 6 12.39 -15.30 14.52
N THR A 7 13.02 -15.75 13.43
CA THR A 7 13.26 -14.94 12.22
C THR A 7 11.95 -14.54 11.56
N GLN A 8 11.03 -15.49 11.34
CA GLN A 8 9.72 -15.21 10.74
C GLN A 8 8.87 -14.30 11.63
N LYS A 9 8.92 -14.49 12.96
CA LYS A 9 8.27 -13.59 13.92
C LYS A 9 8.82 -12.17 13.83
N LYS A 10 10.13 -12.02 13.68
CA LYS A 10 10.79 -10.71 13.54
C LYS A 10 10.41 -10.02 12.22
N GLU A 11 10.40 -10.74 11.10
CA GLU A 11 9.96 -10.21 9.80
C GLU A 11 8.50 -9.78 9.83
N TRP A 12 7.64 -10.60 10.42
CA TRP A 12 6.22 -10.28 10.56
C TRP A 12 6.01 -9.04 11.46
N ALA A 13 6.72 -8.96 12.59
CA ALA A 13 6.71 -7.77 13.44
C ALA A 13 7.19 -6.51 12.72
N LYS A 14 8.25 -6.62 11.89
CA LYS A 14 8.80 -5.53 11.09
C LYS A 14 7.79 -5.01 10.07
N LEU A 15 7.07 -5.92 9.41
CA LEU A 15 6.03 -5.57 8.45
C LEU A 15 4.86 -4.87 9.15
N LEU A 16 4.40 -5.40 10.27
CA LEU A 16 3.34 -4.78 11.08
C LEU A 16 3.75 -3.38 11.58
N TYR A 17 5.00 -3.20 12.01
CA TYR A 17 5.48 -1.90 12.51
C TYR A 17 5.61 -0.84 11.41
N THR A 18 6.14 -1.24 10.24
CA THR A 18 6.44 -0.31 9.14
C THR A 18 5.22 0.00 8.27
N LYS A 19 4.30 -0.95 8.09
CA LYS A 19 3.13 -0.79 7.21
C LYS A 19 1.81 -0.56 7.93
N GLU A 20 1.65 -1.06 9.16
CA GLU A 20 0.44 -0.82 9.96
C GLU A 20 0.75 0.19 11.09
N ASN A 21 -0.18 1.09 11.40
CA ASN A 21 -0.04 2.03 12.52
C ASN A 21 -0.44 1.36 13.86
N LEU A 22 0.09 0.16 14.09
CA LEU A 22 -0.15 -0.59 15.32
C LEU A 22 0.80 -0.17 16.43
N THR A 23 0.32 -0.25 17.66
CA THR A 23 1.15 -0.13 18.85
C THR A 23 2.06 -1.35 19.02
N GLN A 24 3.19 -1.17 19.70
CA GLN A 24 4.11 -2.26 20.02
C GLN A 24 3.45 -3.38 20.84
N GLY A 25 2.38 -3.08 21.59
CA GLY A 25 1.60 -4.05 22.35
C GLY A 25 0.78 -4.96 21.43
N GLU A 26 0.06 -4.38 20.47
CA GLU A 26 -0.73 -5.13 19.49
C GLU A 26 0.16 -6.01 18.60
N ILE A 27 1.34 -5.50 18.23
CA ILE A 27 2.34 -6.28 17.46
C ILE A 27 2.85 -7.46 18.30
N ALA A 28 3.13 -7.24 19.59
CA ALA A 28 3.60 -8.28 20.50
C ALA A 28 2.56 -9.41 20.67
N GLU A 29 1.28 -9.05 20.83
CA GLU A 29 0.17 -10.00 20.92
C GLU A 29 -0.02 -10.81 19.62
N ARG A 30 -0.02 -10.14 18.46
CA ARG A 30 -0.17 -10.82 17.16
C ARG A 30 0.99 -11.78 16.88
N VAL A 31 2.23 -11.33 17.10
CA VAL A 31 3.45 -12.11 16.79
C VAL A 31 3.73 -13.19 17.83
N GLY A 32 3.11 -13.11 19.02
CA GLY A 32 3.33 -14.04 20.13
C GLY A 32 4.73 -13.91 20.73
N VAL A 33 5.14 -12.67 21.02
CA VAL A 33 6.39 -12.32 21.72
C VAL A 33 6.12 -11.22 22.75
N THR A 34 7.06 -10.94 23.64
CA THR A 34 6.90 -9.84 24.61
C THR A 34 7.11 -8.48 23.96
N ARG A 35 6.47 -7.44 24.50
CA ARG A 35 6.68 -6.04 24.09
C ARG A 35 8.17 -5.62 24.19
N VAL A 36 8.90 -6.16 25.17
CA VAL A 36 10.35 -5.93 25.33
C VAL A 36 11.13 -6.44 24.13
N THR A 37 10.79 -7.64 23.62
CA THR A 37 11.42 -8.21 22.42
C THR A 37 11.14 -7.36 21.18
N ILE A 38 9.91 -6.86 21.02
CA ILE A 38 9.56 -5.92 19.93
C ILE A 38 10.38 -4.63 20.03
N ASN A 39 10.45 -4.01 21.21
CA ASN A 39 11.26 -2.81 21.43
C ASN A 39 12.74 -3.04 21.12
N LYS A 40 13.29 -4.18 21.53
CA LYS A 40 14.68 -4.54 21.22
C LYS A 40 14.89 -4.62 19.71
N TRP A 41 13.97 -5.22 18.96
CA TRP A 41 14.07 -5.32 17.51
C TRP A 41 13.98 -3.96 16.81
N ILE A 42 13.00 -3.14 17.18
CA ILE A 42 12.82 -1.77 16.66
C ILE A 42 14.11 -0.96 16.82
N ASN A 43 14.70 -0.99 18.01
CA ASN A 43 15.91 -0.22 18.31
C ASN A 43 17.14 -0.81 17.59
N SER A 44 17.31 -2.13 17.60
CA SER A 44 18.49 -2.79 17.01
C SER A 44 18.62 -2.62 15.50
N GLU A 45 17.49 -2.50 14.80
CA GLU A 45 17.44 -2.39 13.33
C GLU A 45 16.90 -1.03 12.87
N SER A 46 16.75 -0.08 13.79
CA SER A 46 16.25 1.27 13.49
C SER A 46 14.97 1.26 12.65
N TRP A 47 13.98 0.44 13.02
CA TRP A 47 12.73 0.32 12.26
C TRP A 47 11.95 1.63 12.18
N GLU A 48 12.16 2.54 13.13
CA GLU A 48 11.63 3.90 13.09
C GLU A 48 12.18 4.68 11.88
N MET A 49 13.50 4.68 11.69
CA MET A 49 14.11 5.32 10.52
C MET A 49 13.69 4.66 9.21
N LEU A 50 13.49 3.34 9.22
CA LEU A 50 13.00 2.62 8.05
C LEU A 50 11.55 3.02 7.69
N LYS A 51 10.67 3.15 8.69
CA LYS A 51 9.29 3.60 8.50
C LYS A 51 9.24 5.03 7.95
N VAL A 52 10.03 5.92 8.56
CA VAL A 52 10.15 7.32 8.16
C VAL A 52 10.73 7.44 6.74
N SER A 53 11.79 6.70 6.40
CA SER A 53 12.40 6.79 5.06
C SER A 53 11.48 6.26 3.96
N ILE A 54 10.72 5.20 4.19
CA ILE A 54 9.72 4.68 3.24
C ILE A 54 8.61 5.70 3.02
N ALA A 55 8.06 6.27 4.09
CA ALA A 55 7.01 7.30 4.00
C ALA A 55 7.50 8.55 3.26
N ILE A 56 8.68 9.06 3.64
CA ILE A 56 9.30 10.23 2.98
C ILE A 56 9.55 9.95 1.50
N THR A 57 10.04 8.76 1.13
CA THR A 57 10.32 8.44 -0.27
C THR A 57 9.04 8.44 -1.09
N LYS A 58 7.94 7.87 -0.59
CA LYS A 58 6.65 7.88 -1.28
C LYS A 58 6.06 9.28 -1.39
N GLU A 59 6.08 10.05 -0.30
CA GLU A 59 5.59 11.44 -0.28
C GLU A 59 6.40 12.34 -1.21
N GLU A 60 7.73 12.19 -1.25
CA GLU A 60 8.61 12.97 -2.12
C GLU A 60 8.37 12.62 -3.60
N GLN A 61 8.15 11.34 -3.93
CA GLN A 61 7.78 10.93 -5.28
C GLN A 61 6.39 11.46 -5.68
N LEU A 62 5.39 11.40 -4.80
CA LEU A 62 4.07 12.00 -5.03
C LEU A 62 4.18 13.51 -5.28
N LYS A 63 4.94 14.22 -4.43
CA LYS A 63 5.20 15.65 -4.56
C LYS A 63 5.87 15.99 -5.89
N ASN A 64 6.81 15.17 -6.35
CA ASN A 64 7.44 15.35 -7.65
C ASN A 64 6.47 15.15 -8.82
N LEU A 65 5.57 14.16 -8.76
CA LEU A 65 4.53 13.96 -9.78
C LEU A 65 3.54 15.14 -9.80
N TYR A 66 3.10 15.63 -8.65
CA TYR A 66 2.25 16.82 -8.55
C TYR A 66 2.92 18.07 -9.12
N ARG A 67 4.22 18.26 -8.85
CA ARG A 67 5.00 19.36 -9.44
C ARG A 67 5.02 19.30 -10.96
N GLN A 68 5.30 18.12 -11.54
CA GLN A 68 5.30 17.95 -13.00
C GLN A 68 3.93 18.24 -13.62
N LEU A 69 2.86 17.76 -12.98
CA LEU A 69 1.49 18.03 -13.44
C LEU A 69 1.14 19.52 -13.34
N SER A 70 1.51 20.18 -12.24
CA SER A 70 1.29 21.61 -12.05
C SER A 70 2.03 22.44 -13.09
N GLU A 71 3.31 22.14 -13.33
CA GLU A 71 4.13 22.85 -14.32
C GLU A 71 3.53 22.74 -15.72
N LEU A 72 3.12 21.54 -16.12
CA LEU A 72 2.52 21.31 -17.42
C LEU A 72 1.17 22.04 -17.57
N ASN A 73 0.37 22.11 -16.50
CA ASN A 73 -0.85 22.93 -16.50
C ASN A 73 -0.54 24.43 -16.60
N THR A 74 0.50 24.92 -15.92
CA THR A 74 0.95 26.33 -16.03
C THR A 74 1.33 26.66 -17.47
N VAL A 75 2.14 25.82 -18.13
CA VAL A 75 2.54 25.99 -19.54
C VAL A 75 1.32 26.06 -20.48
N ILE A 76 0.29 25.26 -20.22
CA ILE A 76 -0.97 25.31 -21.00
C ILE A 76 -1.71 26.64 -20.77
N LEU A 77 -1.73 27.15 -19.54
CA LEU A 77 -2.43 28.38 -19.17
C LEU A 77 -1.74 29.66 -19.67
N GLU A 78 -0.42 29.65 -19.77
CA GLU A 78 0.38 30.77 -20.29
C GLU A 78 0.22 31.00 -21.80
N ARG A 79 -0.46 30.08 -22.50
CA ARG A 79 -0.74 30.22 -23.92
C ARG A 79 -1.64 31.42 -24.26
N PRO A 80 -1.58 31.89 -25.52
CA PRO A 80 -2.49 32.90 -26.03
C PRO A 80 -3.96 32.55 -25.77
N LYS A 81 -4.78 33.58 -25.61
CA LYS A 81 -6.23 33.41 -25.42
C LYS A 81 -6.81 32.68 -26.63
N GLY A 82 -7.50 31.57 -26.37
CA GLY A 82 -8.01 30.68 -27.41
C GLY A 82 -7.20 29.41 -27.62
N GLU A 83 -6.00 29.30 -27.03
CA GLU A 83 -5.13 28.10 -27.12
C GLU A 83 -4.83 27.45 -25.76
N ARG A 84 -5.52 27.89 -24.70
CA ARG A 84 -5.32 27.44 -23.31
C ARG A 84 -6.00 26.10 -23.02
N TYR A 85 -5.67 25.10 -23.82
CA TYR A 85 -6.11 23.72 -23.65
C TYR A 85 -4.95 22.77 -23.95
N ALA A 86 -5.04 21.57 -23.40
CA ALA A 86 -4.04 20.55 -23.62
C ALA A 86 -4.02 20.09 -25.08
N LYS A 87 -2.84 20.01 -25.68
CA LYS A 87 -2.62 19.33 -26.97
C LYS A 87 -2.61 17.81 -26.75
N THR A 88 -2.75 17.03 -27.81
CA THR A 88 -2.85 15.55 -27.73
C THR A 88 -1.75 14.90 -26.89
N ALA A 89 -0.48 15.30 -27.09
CA ALA A 89 0.65 14.78 -26.32
C ALA A 89 0.60 15.18 -24.83
N GLU A 90 0.08 16.37 -24.53
CA GLU A 90 -0.03 16.89 -23.16
C GLU A 90 -1.19 16.22 -22.43
N ALA A 91 -2.32 16.01 -23.11
CA ALA A 91 -3.45 15.27 -22.57
C ALA A 91 -3.06 13.83 -22.21
N ASP A 92 -2.29 13.16 -23.06
CA ASP A 92 -1.74 11.83 -22.76
C ASP A 92 -0.79 11.85 -21.55
N THR A 93 0.09 12.85 -21.48
CA THR A 93 1.02 13.03 -20.35
C THR A 93 0.28 13.31 -19.04
N ILE A 94 -0.71 14.21 -19.04
CA ILE A 94 -1.58 14.51 -17.89
C ILE A 94 -2.28 13.22 -17.42
N THR A 95 -2.83 12.45 -18.35
CA THR A 95 -3.55 11.21 -18.04
C THR A 95 -2.61 10.20 -17.36
N LYS A 96 -1.38 10.06 -17.86
CA LYS A 96 -0.36 9.17 -17.27
C LYS A 96 0.07 9.64 -15.88
N LEU A 97 0.36 10.93 -15.71
CA LEU A 97 0.72 11.50 -14.41
C LEU A 97 -0.41 11.34 -13.39
N ALA A 98 -1.65 11.65 -13.76
CA ALA A 98 -2.82 11.48 -12.90
C ALA A 98 -3.04 10.01 -12.49
N LYS A 99 -2.83 9.08 -13.43
CA LYS A 99 -2.90 7.64 -13.15
C LYS A 99 -1.78 7.19 -12.18
N SER A 100 -0.55 7.65 -12.40
CA SER A 100 0.58 7.36 -11.51
C SER A 100 0.37 7.93 -10.12
N ILE A 101 -0.15 9.15 -9.99
CA ILE A 101 -0.52 9.77 -8.70
C ILE A 101 -1.56 8.90 -7.99
N LYS A 102 -2.69 8.61 -8.66
CA LYS A 102 -3.75 7.76 -8.09
C LYS A 102 -3.20 6.40 -7.65
N GLN A 103 -2.33 5.79 -8.46
CA GLN A 103 -1.72 4.50 -8.14
C GLN A 103 -0.74 4.57 -6.96
N MET A 104 0.04 5.64 -6.83
CA MET A 104 0.94 5.83 -5.69
C MET A 104 0.16 6.14 -4.40
N GLU A 105 -0.97 6.85 -4.51
CA GLU A 105 -1.91 7.06 -3.40
C GLU A 105 -2.58 5.74 -3.00
N THR A 106 -3.04 4.94 -3.96
CA THR A 106 -3.60 3.60 -3.76
C THR A 106 -2.50 2.55 -3.84
N GLU A 107 -1.66 2.50 -2.82
CA GLU A 107 -0.46 1.65 -2.72
C GLU A 107 -0.68 0.14 -2.90
N VAL A 108 -1.93 -0.30 -3.06
CA VAL A 108 -2.32 -1.68 -3.34
C VAL A 108 -3.11 -1.70 -4.64
N GLY A 109 -2.51 -2.22 -5.71
CA GLY A 109 -3.18 -2.38 -6.99
C GLY A 109 -4.25 -3.48 -6.91
N LEU A 110 -5.24 -3.43 -7.80
CA LEU A 110 -6.30 -4.45 -7.84
C LEU A 110 -5.74 -5.88 -7.96
N SER A 111 -4.64 -6.04 -8.72
CA SER A 111 -3.93 -7.31 -8.88
C SER A 111 -3.32 -7.82 -7.57
N ASP A 112 -2.85 -6.92 -6.70
CA ASP A 112 -2.29 -7.29 -5.40
C ASP A 112 -3.41 -7.72 -4.45
N ILE A 113 -4.54 -7.00 -4.47
CA ILE A 113 -5.74 -7.34 -3.69
C ILE A 113 -6.26 -8.73 -4.07
N THR A 114 -6.39 -9.01 -5.37
CA THR A 114 -6.90 -10.32 -5.84
C THR A 114 -5.93 -11.45 -5.52
N SER A 115 -4.61 -11.21 -5.61
CA SER A 115 -3.60 -12.19 -5.19
C SER A 115 -3.72 -12.53 -3.70
N VAL A 116 -3.78 -11.51 -2.83
CA VAL A 116 -3.91 -11.69 -1.37
C VAL A 116 -5.23 -12.39 -1.02
N PHE A 117 -6.34 -12.04 -1.67
CA PHE A 117 -7.62 -12.71 -1.45
C PHE A 117 -7.60 -14.17 -1.90
N GLY A 118 -6.92 -14.47 -3.01
CA GLY A 118 -6.68 -15.85 -3.46
C GLY A 118 -5.89 -16.66 -2.43
N ASP A 119 -4.82 -16.10 -1.87
CA ASP A 119 -4.02 -16.73 -0.81
C ASP A 119 -4.82 -16.92 0.47
N LEU A 120 -5.62 -15.93 0.86
CA LEU A 120 -6.51 -16.01 2.02
C LEU A 120 -7.58 -17.08 1.85
N ILE A 121 -8.22 -17.16 0.68
CA ILE A 121 -9.22 -18.20 0.37
C ILE A 121 -8.56 -19.59 0.40
N ARG A 122 -7.35 -19.74 -0.18
CA ARG A 122 -6.59 -20.99 -0.11
C ARG A 122 -6.29 -21.37 1.33
N PHE A 123 -5.86 -20.40 2.15
CA PHE A 123 -5.61 -20.61 3.57
C PHE A 123 -6.87 -21.06 4.32
N ILE A 124 -7.98 -20.31 4.21
CA ILE A 124 -9.25 -20.66 4.87
C ILE A 124 -9.70 -22.06 4.45
N ARG A 125 -9.57 -22.42 3.16
CA ARG A 125 -9.93 -23.75 2.65
C ARG A 125 -9.18 -24.90 3.34
N THR A 126 -7.96 -24.67 3.84
CA THR A 126 -7.21 -25.70 4.60
C THR A 126 -7.74 -25.93 6.02
N PHE A 127 -8.48 -24.97 6.58
CA PHE A 127 -9.04 -25.06 7.94
C PHE A 127 -10.55 -25.31 7.95
N ASP A 128 -11.29 -24.61 7.09
CA ASP A 128 -12.74 -24.65 7.00
C ASP A 128 -13.20 -24.40 5.55
N PRO A 129 -13.39 -25.48 4.77
CA PRO A 129 -13.84 -25.40 3.38
C PRO A 129 -15.27 -24.84 3.24
N VAL A 130 -16.12 -24.98 4.26
CA VAL A 130 -17.52 -24.54 4.21
C VAL A 130 -17.59 -23.02 4.29
N ARG A 131 -16.80 -22.44 5.20
CA ARG A 131 -16.76 -20.98 5.44
C ARG A 131 -16.21 -20.18 4.26
N VAL A 132 -15.47 -20.81 3.35
CA VAL A 132 -15.07 -20.20 2.08
C VAL A 132 -16.29 -19.75 1.25
N ARG A 133 -17.41 -20.49 1.31
CA ARG A 133 -18.63 -20.15 0.57
C ARG A 133 -19.27 -18.84 1.02
N GLU A 134 -19.05 -18.44 2.26
CA GLU A 134 -19.53 -17.18 2.81
C GLU A 134 -18.51 -16.04 2.60
N ILE A 135 -17.22 -16.34 2.75
CA ILE A 135 -16.16 -15.31 2.71
C ILE A 135 -15.79 -14.93 1.28
N ALA A 136 -15.67 -15.88 0.35
CA ALA A 136 -15.22 -15.59 -1.01
C ALA A 136 -16.13 -14.57 -1.75
N PRO A 137 -17.47 -14.67 -1.68
CA PRO A 137 -18.34 -13.66 -2.30
C PRO A 137 -18.18 -12.25 -1.73
N LEU A 138 -17.88 -12.12 -0.42
CA LEU A 138 -17.64 -10.82 0.22
C LEU A 138 -16.32 -10.19 -0.28
N LEU A 139 -15.28 -11.00 -0.41
CA LEU A 139 -14.00 -10.58 -0.99
C LEU A 139 -14.16 -10.16 -2.46
N ASP A 140 -14.90 -10.92 -3.25
CA ASP A 140 -15.21 -10.58 -4.65
C ASP A 140 -16.03 -9.27 -4.75
N ALA A 141 -16.98 -9.05 -3.85
CA ALA A 141 -17.76 -7.82 -3.78
C ALA A 141 -16.87 -6.60 -3.48
N TYR A 142 -15.89 -6.75 -2.58
CA TYR A 142 -14.91 -5.70 -2.30
C TYR A 142 -14.05 -5.39 -3.54
N VAL A 143 -13.54 -6.41 -4.24
CA VAL A 143 -12.78 -6.22 -5.49
C VAL A 143 -13.62 -5.49 -6.55
N LYS A 144 -14.90 -5.86 -6.72
CA LYS A 144 -15.83 -5.18 -7.63
C LYS A 144 -16.03 -3.71 -7.26
N SER A 145 -16.13 -3.38 -5.96
CA SER A 145 -16.25 -1.99 -5.51
C SER A 145 -15.04 -1.11 -5.86
N LYS A 146 -13.87 -1.70 -6.12
CA LYS A 146 -12.65 -0.99 -6.51
C LYS A 146 -12.48 -0.86 -8.04
N LEU A 147 -13.31 -1.55 -8.82
CA LEU A 147 -13.37 -1.46 -10.28
C LEU A 147 -14.30 -0.34 -10.77
N THR A 148 -15.14 0.20 -9.89
CA THR A 148 -16.12 1.25 -10.17
C THR A 148 -15.61 2.59 -9.63
#